data_AF-A0A4U5N1Y1-F1
#
_entry.id   AF-A0A4U5N1Y1-F1
#
_cell.length_a   1.000
_cell.length_b   1.000
_cell.length_c   1.000
_cell.angle_alpha   90.00
_cell.angle_beta   90.00
_cell.angle_gamma   90.00
#
_symmetry.space_group_name_H-M   'P 1'
#
loop_
_entity.id
_entity.type
_entity.pdbx_description
1 polymer ?
#
loop_
_entity_poly.entity_id
_entity_poly.type
_entity_poly.pdbx_seq_one_letter_code
_entity_poly.pdbx_strand_id
1 'polypeptide(L)'
;MRVLRDYDINKKWELVSDQRNMYVVTDPSVYLAKLSAYLDKKALKALKKKKVLGEEETSTAILKHIEISLRTNSIDWVYQFLDDQHNGLKILVDYMNQMQDPSMFCATPYDPAIPSCSNTTPSHLAQGAFHYPTGQVIGHDSSNGSFLNVSEEVMAKAGSSLFKKATVASSKSIVAKNIGDPEDDVHVCVSCMRAIMNNKIGFQMVFNDPQAIYCIVRSILHQSLRTKSLVVELLAAICMVGGGHELVVEAFDRFRLEYKETRRFQTLYTYFRNPPESQFHLDFMSSCMQFINVLVHSAEDLMFRLILQYEFSELGLDKYLDDLESYESEQLQAPRVAYIENKIDLNALVEDSQRKVILEEENESLTQRLSSTVEKLQMVEADYIARNAALDRRLKELTDERERLLKDHDSKITTMTRTLNEKDKVAREKQSKLESRIQELEKLQVSLQAGLKVAQQKAVAPPSPAPTAPTEVSPAPAPRTTAPGPPPPPPPPPPPALKGWRWSSAATSSTSSWRLGTCRLRTSASSTTSLLEAGISWSRP
;
A
#
# COMPACT_ATOMS: atom_id res chain seq x y z
N MET A 1 -3.50 2.44 30.25
CA MET A 1 -3.39 3.82 30.82
C MET A 1 -4.69 4.62 30.87
N ARG A 2 -5.53 4.75 29.82
CA ARG A 2 -6.78 5.54 29.91
C ARG A 2 -7.71 5.03 31.04
N VAL A 3 -8.14 3.77 30.95
CA VAL A 3 -9.04 3.09 31.90
C VAL A 3 -8.70 3.29 33.39
N LEU A 4 -7.42 3.25 33.78
CA LEU A 4 -7.00 3.44 35.18
C LEU A 4 -7.19 4.88 35.70
N ARG A 5 -7.21 5.87 34.80
CA ARG A 5 -7.54 7.27 35.15
C ARG A 5 -9.03 7.48 35.34
N ASP A 6 -9.86 6.58 34.81
CA ASP A 6 -11.31 6.65 34.86
C ASP A 6 -11.88 5.96 36.13
N TYR A 7 -11.02 5.31 36.93
CA TYR A 7 -11.39 4.72 38.23
C TYR A 7 -11.85 5.77 39.25
N ASP A 8 -12.70 5.36 40.20
CA ASP A 8 -13.08 6.19 41.34
C ASP A 8 -11.89 6.46 42.29
N ILE A 9 -12.06 7.43 43.19
CA ILE A 9 -10.99 7.87 44.11
C ILE A 9 -10.61 6.79 45.13
N ASN A 10 -11.54 5.89 45.48
CA ASN A 10 -11.31 4.85 46.47
C ASN A 10 -10.41 3.75 45.89
N LYS A 11 -10.71 3.25 44.69
CA LYS A 11 -9.86 2.29 43.98
C LYS A 11 -8.48 2.85 43.63
N LYS A 12 -8.40 4.16 43.33
CA LYS A 12 -7.11 4.85 43.16
C LYS A 12 -6.29 4.88 44.45
N TRP A 13 -6.94 5.07 45.60
CA TRP A 13 -6.27 5.03 46.91
C TRP A 13 -5.85 3.61 47.31
N GLU A 14 -6.71 2.62 47.05
CA GLU A 14 -6.44 1.18 47.21
C GLU A 14 -5.18 0.78 46.43
N LEU A 15 -5.12 1.07 45.12
CA LEU A 15 -3.93 0.83 44.29
C LEU A 15 -2.65 1.52 44.82
N VAL A 16 -2.75 2.74 45.38
CA VAL A 16 -1.61 3.45 45.98
C VAL A 16 -1.18 2.83 47.32
N SER A 17 -2.12 2.28 48.08
CA SER A 17 -1.84 1.54 49.32
C SER A 17 -1.17 0.20 49.01
N ASP A 18 -1.69 -0.56 48.07
CA ASP A 18 -1.14 -1.86 47.65
C ASP A 18 0.27 -1.70 47.06
N GLN A 19 0.48 -0.68 46.23
CA GLN A 19 1.81 -0.37 45.68
C GLN A 19 2.85 -0.01 46.75
N ARG A 20 2.42 0.49 47.92
CA ARG A 20 3.28 0.74 49.10
C ARG A 20 3.48 -0.49 49.99
N ASN A 21 2.52 -1.41 49.99
CA ASN A 21 2.60 -2.68 50.71
C ASN A 21 3.36 -3.76 49.93
N MET A 22 3.71 -3.50 48.66
CA MET A 22 4.52 -4.40 47.85
C MET A 22 5.89 -4.63 48.50
N TYR A 23 6.26 -5.90 48.70
CA TYR A 23 7.40 -6.31 49.52
C TYR A 23 8.75 -5.77 49.04
N VAL A 24 9.74 -5.79 49.95
CA VAL A 24 11.13 -5.44 49.67
C VAL A 24 11.66 -6.27 48.51
N VAL A 25 11.88 -5.61 47.37
CA VAL A 25 12.46 -6.21 46.16
C VAL A 25 13.97 -6.36 46.35
N THR A 26 14.51 -7.52 45.97
CA THR A 26 15.96 -7.76 45.97
C THR A 26 16.64 -6.87 44.92
N ASP A 27 17.69 -6.17 45.34
CA ASP A 27 18.47 -5.24 44.51
C ASP A 27 19.12 -5.94 43.28
N PRO A 28 19.15 -5.29 42.09
CA PRO A 28 19.75 -5.87 40.88
C PRO A 28 21.19 -6.36 41.05
N SER A 29 22.00 -5.64 41.83
CA SER A 29 23.42 -5.98 42.07
C SER A 29 23.59 -7.36 42.72
N VAL A 30 22.64 -7.83 43.52
CA VAL A 30 22.69 -9.14 44.17
C VAL A 30 22.60 -10.26 43.15
N TYR A 31 21.71 -10.13 42.15
CA TYR A 31 21.58 -11.09 41.07
C TYR A 31 22.76 -11.01 40.09
N LEU A 32 23.18 -9.79 39.73
CA LEU A 32 24.28 -9.57 38.80
C LEU A 32 25.65 -10.01 39.36
N ALA A 33 25.89 -9.84 40.66
CA ALA A 33 27.08 -10.38 41.34
C ALA A 33 27.09 -11.92 41.37
N LYS A 34 25.92 -12.57 41.42
CA LYS A 34 25.82 -14.03 41.30
C LYS A 34 25.96 -14.50 39.84
N LEU A 35 25.39 -13.79 38.87
CA LEU A 35 25.46 -14.16 37.44
C LEU A 35 26.87 -13.97 36.86
N SER A 36 27.48 -12.79 37.08
CA SER A 36 28.86 -12.50 36.66
C SER A 36 29.90 -13.44 37.28
N ALA A 37 29.59 -14.08 38.41
CA ALA A 37 30.43 -15.12 38.98
C ALA A 37 30.65 -16.31 38.04
N TYR A 38 29.65 -16.67 37.23
CA TYR A 38 29.74 -17.80 36.31
C TYR A 38 30.61 -17.50 35.08
N LEU A 39 30.73 -16.23 34.67
CA LEU A 39 31.58 -15.79 33.57
C LEU A 39 33.06 -16.15 33.81
N ASP A 40 33.56 -15.97 35.03
CA ASP A 40 34.93 -16.32 35.43
C ASP A 40 35.02 -17.51 36.39
N LYS A 41 35.68 -18.57 35.90
CA LYS A 41 36.00 -19.82 36.61
C LYS A 41 36.88 -19.61 37.88
N LYS A 42 37.47 -18.42 38.09
CA LYS A 42 38.12 -18.01 39.37
C LYS A 42 37.14 -17.28 40.30
N ALA A 43 36.39 -16.29 39.81
CA ALA A 43 35.35 -15.57 40.57
C ALA A 43 34.34 -16.52 41.22
N LEU A 44 33.83 -17.52 40.48
CA LEU A 44 32.92 -18.54 41.00
C LEU A 44 33.49 -19.29 42.21
N LYS A 45 34.80 -19.60 42.20
CA LYS A 45 35.49 -20.27 43.32
C LYS A 45 35.63 -19.33 44.52
N ALA A 46 35.87 -18.04 44.29
CA ALA A 46 35.95 -17.05 45.35
C ALA A 46 34.60 -16.80 46.04
N LEU A 47 33.50 -16.72 45.29
CA LEU A 47 32.15 -16.54 45.83
C LEU A 47 31.62 -17.78 46.57
N LYS A 48 31.89 -19.00 46.05
CA LYS A 48 31.62 -20.24 46.81
C LYS A 48 32.45 -20.29 48.11
N LYS A 49 33.73 -19.90 48.10
CA LYS A 49 34.56 -19.82 49.33
C LYS A 49 34.01 -18.82 50.36
N LYS A 50 33.31 -17.76 49.92
CA LYS A 50 32.64 -16.78 50.80
C LYS A 50 31.22 -17.21 51.25
N LYS A 51 30.68 -18.35 50.80
CA LYS A 51 29.28 -18.78 51.02
C LYS A 51 28.21 -17.76 50.56
N VAL A 52 28.50 -16.96 49.52
CA VAL A 52 27.58 -15.93 49.00
C VAL A 52 26.59 -16.48 47.98
N LEU A 53 26.96 -17.59 47.32
CA LEU A 53 26.05 -18.42 46.53
C LEU A 53 25.53 -19.55 47.42
N GLY A 54 24.22 -19.73 47.49
CA GLY A 54 23.62 -20.86 48.22
C GLY A 54 24.02 -22.20 47.60
N GLU A 55 24.16 -23.25 48.41
CA GLU A 55 24.64 -24.55 47.91
C GLU A 55 23.68 -25.16 46.87
N GLU A 56 22.39 -24.80 46.94
CA GLU A 56 21.31 -25.21 46.02
C GLU A 56 20.98 -24.17 44.92
N GLU A 57 21.57 -22.97 44.94
CA GLU A 57 21.29 -21.95 43.92
C GLU A 57 22.03 -22.27 42.60
N THR A 58 21.28 -22.44 41.51
CA THR A 58 21.83 -22.63 40.15
C THR A 58 21.81 -21.35 39.32
N SER A 59 22.59 -21.30 38.23
CA SER A 59 22.49 -20.25 37.20
C SER A 59 21.04 -20.07 36.71
N THR A 60 20.34 -21.17 36.42
CA THR A 60 18.94 -21.16 35.95
C THR A 60 17.99 -20.56 36.99
N ALA A 61 18.17 -20.85 38.28
CA ALA A 61 17.38 -20.25 39.34
C ALA A 61 17.61 -18.73 39.41
N ILE A 62 18.86 -18.28 39.36
CA ILE A 62 19.23 -16.85 39.35
C ILE A 62 18.63 -16.15 38.12
N LEU A 63 18.76 -16.74 36.93
CA LEU A 63 18.18 -16.22 35.69
C LEU A 63 16.66 -16.15 35.74
N LYS A 64 15.97 -17.17 36.28
CA LYS A 64 14.51 -17.16 36.45
C LYS A 64 14.06 -16.07 37.43
N HIS A 65 14.83 -15.79 38.48
CA HIS A 65 14.57 -14.63 39.34
C HIS A 65 14.82 -13.28 38.64
N ILE A 66 15.82 -13.18 37.75
CA ILE A 66 16.05 -11.99 36.92
C ILE A 66 14.90 -11.77 35.93
N GLU A 67 14.43 -12.81 35.22
CA GLU A 67 13.30 -12.76 34.28
C GLU A 67 12.03 -12.22 34.96
N ILE A 68 11.67 -12.83 36.10
CA ILE A 68 10.51 -12.41 36.88
C ILE A 68 10.68 -10.95 37.31
N SER A 69 11.84 -10.59 37.85
CA SER A 69 12.13 -9.23 38.32
C SER A 69 12.01 -8.18 37.21
N LEU A 70 12.59 -8.45 36.03
CA LEU A 70 12.49 -7.58 34.85
C LEU A 70 11.05 -7.39 34.36
N ARG A 71 10.18 -8.40 34.55
CA ARG A 71 8.80 -8.40 34.07
C ARG A 71 7.77 -7.91 35.09
N THR A 72 8.02 -8.02 36.40
CA THR A 72 7.01 -7.74 37.44
C THR A 72 7.35 -6.66 38.46
N ASN A 73 8.60 -6.18 38.53
CA ASN A 73 8.97 -5.13 39.47
C ASN A 73 8.61 -3.73 38.95
N SER A 74 8.88 -2.68 39.74
CA SER A 74 8.78 -1.30 39.25
C SER A 74 9.77 -1.05 38.11
N ILE A 75 9.42 -0.11 37.22
CA ILE A 75 10.28 0.24 36.08
C ILE A 75 11.63 0.82 36.53
N ASP A 76 11.68 1.40 37.74
CA ASP A 76 12.91 1.89 38.36
C ASP A 76 13.91 0.75 38.66
N TRP A 77 13.44 -0.46 38.99
CA TRP A 77 14.29 -1.64 39.14
C TRP A 77 14.91 -2.05 37.79
N VAL A 78 14.13 -1.94 36.71
CA VAL A 78 14.61 -2.20 35.34
C VAL A 78 15.63 -1.13 34.92
N TYR A 79 15.41 0.13 35.26
CA TYR A 79 16.39 1.20 34.99
C TYR A 79 17.66 1.04 35.81
N GLN A 80 17.60 0.61 37.07
CA GLN A 80 18.78 0.26 37.87
C GLN A 80 19.53 -0.92 37.26
N PHE A 81 18.85 -2.01 36.92
CA PHE A 81 19.47 -3.17 36.24
C PHE A 81 20.21 -2.77 34.95
N LEU A 82 19.68 -1.78 34.22
CA LEU A 82 20.23 -1.28 32.96
C LEU A 82 21.23 -0.12 33.09
N ASP A 83 21.50 0.41 34.29
CA ASP A 83 22.36 1.59 34.43
C ASP A 83 23.87 1.30 34.25
N ASP A 84 24.66 2.37 34.08
CA ASP A 84 26.11 2.33 33.88
C ASP A 84 26.89 1.77 35.10
N GLN A 85 26.25 1.61 36.26
CA GLN A 85 26.85 1.03 37.46
C GLN A 85 26.67 -0.51 37.45
N HIS A 86 25.46 -0.96 37.14
CA HIS A 86 25.08 -2.37 37.15
C HIS A 86 25.46 -3.11 35.86
N ASN A 87 25.37 -2.44 34.71
CA ASN A 87 25.66 -3.00 33.37
C ASN A 87 24.93 -4.33 33.10
N GLY A 88 23.71 -4.50 33.62
CA GLY A 88 23.04 -5.80 33.67
C GLY A 88 22.75 -6.42 32.31
N LEU A 89 22.44 -5.60 31.30
CA LEU A 89 22.32 -6.05 29.91
C LEU A 89 23.64 -6.66 29.40
N LYS A 90 24.78 -6.01 29.64
CA LYS A 90 26.08 -6.49 29.16
C LYS A 90 26.47 -7.82 29.82
N ILE A 91 26.22 -7.94 31.14
CA ILE A 91 26.45 -9.19 31.89
C ILE A 91 25.54 -10.32 31.37
N LEU A 92 24.28 -10.02 31.06
CA LEU A 92 23.33 -10.98 30.48
C LEU A 92 23.75 -11.42 29.07
N VAL A 93 24.16 -10.50 28.20
CA VAL A 93 24.61 -10.78 26.83
C VAL A 93 25.92 -11.59 26.84
N ASP A 94 26.89 -11.23 27.69
CA ASP A 94 28.13 -12.00 27.85
C ASP A 94 27.86 -13.42 28.35
N TYR A 95 26.90 -13.59 29.27
CA TYR A 95 26.50 -14.89 29.77
C TYR A 95 25.80 -15.74 28.70
N MET A 96 24.80 -15.17 28.02
CA MET A 96 24.11 -15.82 26.91
C MET A 96 25.09 -16.23 25.80
N ASN A 97 26.04 -15.37 25.44
CA ASN A 97 27.09 -15.67 24.46
C ASN A 97 28.02 -16.81 24.92
N GLN A 98 28.38 -16.86 26.21
CA GLN A 98 29.18 -17.93 26.80
C GLN A 98 28.44 -19.28 26.82
N MET A 99 27.12 -19.28 27.04
CA MET A 99 26.32 -20.51 27.05
C MET A 99 26.03 -21.03 25.63
N GLN A 100 26.02 -20.15 24.63
CA GLN A 100 25.92 -20.48 23.20
C GLN A 100 27.24 -20.95 22.57
N ASP A 101 28.36 -20.92 23.28
CA ASP A 101 29.68 -21.33 22.77
C ASP A 101 29.77 -22.86 22.64
N PRO A 102 29.92 -23.44 21.43
CA PRO A 102 30.02 -24.89 21.23
C PRO A 102 31.20 -25.53 21.99
N SER A 103 32.23 -24.75 22.34
CA SER A 103 33.39 -25.24 23.09
C SER A 103 33.14 -25.45 24.59
N MET A 104 32.06 -24.87 25.15
CA MET A 104 31.67 -25.11 26.54
C MET A 104 30.94 -26.46 26.73
N PHE A 105 30.23 -26.94 25.70
CA PHE A 105 29.35 -28.11 25.80
C PHE A 105 29.66 -29.15 24.73
N CYS A 106 30.75 -29.90 24.93
CA CYS A 106 31.07 -31.09 24.14
C CYS A 106 30.10 -32.24 24.46
N ALA A 107 28.89 -32.18 23.89
CA ALA A 107 27.87 -33.22 23.93
C ALA A 107 27.11 -33.24 22.60
N THR A 108 27.16 -34.39 21.92
CA THR A 108 26.80 -34.63 20.50
C THR A 108 27.63 -33.84 19.48
N PRO A 109 27.96 -34.43 18.31
CA PRO A 109 28.35 -33.65 17.14
C PRO A 109 27.10 -33.02 16.54
N TYR A 110 27.06 -31.69 16.48
CA TYR A 110 26.27 -31.01 15.46
C TYR A 110 27.01 -31.21 14.13
N ASP A 111 26.74 -32.33 13.47
CA ASP A 111 27.33 -32.63 12.17
C ASP A 111 26.68 -31.72 11.12
N PRO A 112 27.40 -30.78 10.48
CA PRO A 112 26.85 -29.85 9.51
C PRO A 112 26.57 -30.53 8.15
N ALA A 113 26.47 -31.86 8.11
CA ALA A 113 25.96 -32.66 7.01
C ALA A 113 24.46 -32.39 6.76
N ILE A 114 24.18 -31.19 6.25
CA ILE A 114 22.94 -30.85 5.53
C ILE A 114 22.63 -31.99 4.55
N PRO A 115 21.42 -32.59 4.58
CA PRO A 115 21.03 -33.57 3.57
C PRO A 115 20.92 -32.86 2.23
N SER A 116 21.98 -33.00 1.43
CA SER A 116 22.12 -32.30 0.15
C SER A 116 21.17 -32.93 -0.87
N CYS A 117 20.02 -32.29 -1.07
CA CYS A 117 18.98 -32.70 -2.03
C CYS A 117 19.42 -32.49 -3.49
N SER A 118 20.40 -33.28 -3.95
CA SER A 118 20.80 -33.36 -5.36
C SER A 118 19.82 -34.22 -6.15
N ASN A 119 19.01 -33.59 -7.00
CA ASN A 119 18.07 -34.27 -7.89
C ASN A 119 18.78 -35.03 -9.02
N THR A 120 18.52 -36.35 -9.18
CA THR A 120 18.36 -36.98 -10.50
C THR A 120 17.72 -38.38 -10.44
N THR A 121 16.47 -38.48 -10.92
CA THR A 121 15.80 -39.64 -11.58
C THR A 121 15.65 -41.01 -10.86
N PRO A 122 14.52 -41.73 -11.06
CA PRO A 122 14.21 -42.99 -10.37
C PRO A 122 14.49 -44.27 -11.19
N SER A 123 14.75 -45.39 -10.50
CA SER A 123 14.66 -46.74 -11.09
C SER A 123 14.35 -47.88 -10.08
N HIS A 124 13.07 -48.24 -10.04
CA HIS A 124 12.54 -49.62 -9.95
C HIS A 124 12.90 -50.58 -8.79
N LEU A 125 11.84 -50.98 -8.06
CA LEU A 125 11.56 -52.33 -7.53
C LEU A 125 12.44 -52.98 -6.44
N ALA A 126 11.89 -53.02 -5.21
CA ALA A 126 11.79 -54.24 -4.39
C ALA A 126 10.62 -54.10 -3.38
N GLN A 127 10.09 -55.21 -2.86
CA GLN A 127 8.93 -55.27 -1.95
C GLN A 127 9.31 -55.91 -0.60
N GLY A 128 8.53 -55.68 0.46
CA GLY A 128 8.69 -56.33 1.78
C GLY A 128 8.62 -55.31 2.94
N ALA A 129 7.45 -54.76 3.27
CA ALA A 129 6.39 -55.38 4.07
C ALA A 129 6.75 -55.55 5.57
N PHE A 130 6.07 -54.79 6.42
CA PHE A 130 6.13 -54.86 7.89
C PHE A 130 5.69 -56.24 8.42
N HIS A 131 6.21 -56.65 9.58
CA HIS A 131 5.42 -57.32 10.63
C HIS A 131 6.07 -57.15 12.02
N TYR A 132 5.24 -56.88 13.04
CA TYR A 132 5.59 -56.99 14.45
C TYR A 132 5.25 -58.40 14.99
N PRO A 133 5.91 -58.87 16.06
CA PRO A 133 5.37 -59.92 16.90
C PRO A 133 5.17 -59.44 18.37
N THR A 134 3.91 -59.49 18.83
CA THR A 134 3.54 -59.45 20.25
C THR A 134 2.73 -60.70 20.55
N GLY A 135 3.08 -61.47 21.59
CA GLY A 135 2.26 -62.62 22.01
C GLY A 135 2.96 -63.56 22.99
N GLN A 136 2.44 -63.64 24.22
CA GLN A 136 2.72 -64.73 25.16
C GLN A 136 1.70 -65.85 24.96
N VAL A 137 2.12 -67.11 25.03
CA VAL A 137 1.26 -68.23 25.49
C VAL A 137 2.10 -69.13 26.42
N ILE A 138 1.43 -69.78 27.36
CA ILE A 138 2.01 -70.53 28.49
C ILE A 138 2.21 -72.01 28.11
N GLY A 139 3.27 -72.65 28.64
CA GLY A 139 3.47 -74.11 28.58
C GLY A 139 4.37 -74.60 29.71
N HIS A 140 3.94 -75.64 30.43
CA HIS A 140 4.67 -76.30 31.53
C HIS A 140 5.57 -77.41 30.93
N ASP A 141 6.76 -77.70 31.48
CA ASP A 141 6.88 -78.68 32.57
C ASP A 141 8.32 -78.82 33.14
N SER A 142 8.57 -79.85 33.96
CA SER A 142 9.55 -79.84 35.05
C SER A 142 10.83 -80.70 34.88
N SER A 143 11.86 -80.31 35.65
CA SER A 143 12.81 -81.16 36.42
C SER A 143 14.27 -81.39 35.95
N ASN A 144 15.15 -81.30 36.96
CA ASN A 144 16.43 -81.98 37.22
C ASN A 144 17.52 -82.12 36.13
N GLY A 145 18.72 -81.59 36.44
CA GLY A 145 19.99 -81.99 35.80
C GLY A 145 21.16 -81.11 36.23
N SER A 146 22.01 -81.59 37.14
CA SER A 146 23.23 -80.89 37.58
C SER A 146 24.49 -81.67 37.20
N PHE A 147 25.60 -80.95 37.06
CA PHE A 147 26.98 -81.42 36.87
C PHE A 147 27.31 -82.11 35.53
N LEU A 148 28.26 -81.52 34.81
CA LEU A 148 29.52 -82.20 34.50
C LEU A 148 30.69 -81.23 34.71
N ASN A 149 31.84 -81.78 35.11
CA ASN A 149 33.02 -81.02 35.54
C ASN A 149 34.27 -81.65 34.90
N VAL A 150 34.98 -80.89 34.05
CA VAL A 150 36.29 -81.23 33.47
C VAL A 150 37.02 -79.87 33.35
N SER A 151 37.99 -79.48 34.18
CA SER A 151 39.13 -80.18 34.81
C SER A 151 40.23 -80.57 33.83
N GLU A 152 41.20 -79.68 33.63
CA GLU A 152 42.63 -80.01 33.79
C GLU A 152 43.44 -78.74 34.13
N GLU A 153 44.36 -78.83 35.09
CA GLU A 153 45.27 -77.75 35.50
C GLU A 153 46.70 -78.03 35.05
N VAL A 154 47.46 -76.99 34.67
CA VAL A 154 48.93 -77.02 34.72
C VAL A 154 49.45 -75.73 35.36
N MET A 155 50.19 -75.87 36.48
CA MET A 155 50.74 -74.74 37.23
C MET A 155 51.99 -74.13 36.59
N ALA A 156 52.16 -72.81 36.69
CA ALA A 156 53.49 -72.20 36.85
C ALA A 156 53.45 -70.76 37.46
N LYS A 157 53.71 -70.67 38.77
CA LYS A 157 54.35 -69.57 39.53
C LYS A 157 53.82 -68.12 39.41
N ALA A 158 53.63 -67.50 40.58
CA ALA A 158 53.27 -66.09 40.71
C ALA A 158 54.43 -65.13 40.37
N GLY A 159 54.09 -64.01 39.72
CA GLY A 159 54.90 -62.80 39.61
C GLY A 159 54.02 -61.58 39.88
N SER A 160 54.46 -60.67 40.76
CA SER A 160 53.63 -59.57 41.25
C SER A 160 53.40 -58.46 40.23
N SER A 161 52.15 -58.02 40.05
CA SER A 161 51.84 -56.72 39.45
C SER A 161 50.64 -56.04 40.12
N LEU A 162 50.73 -54.72 40.29
CA LEU A 162 49.77 -53.89 41.03
C LEU A 162 48.72 -53.30 40.08
N PHE A 163 47.55 -53.94 39.98
CA PHE A 163 46.38 -53.32 39.35
C PHE A 163 45.30 -53.01 40.39
N LYS A 164 45.45 -51.86 41.06
CA LYS A 164 44.34 -51.22 41.76
C LYS A 164 43.28 -50.85 40.72
N LYS A 165 42.15 -51.55 40.73
CA LYS A 165 41.01 -51.30 39.83
C LYS A 165 40.38 -49.95 40.15
N ALA A 166 40.94 -48.88 39.58
CA ALA A 166 40.43 -47.53 39.73
C ALA A 166 39.04 -47.44 39.12
N THR A 167 38.02 -47.39 39.96
CA THR A 167 36.68 -46.98 39.55
C THR A 167 36.78 -45.54 39.05
N VAL A 168 36.48 -45.32 37.77
CA VAL A 168 36.37 -43.98 37.19
C VAL A 168 35.05 -43.35 37.67
N ALA A 169 35.00 -43.05 38.97
CA ALA A 169 34.01 -42.13 39.51
C ALA A 169 34.26 -40.78 38.84
N SER A 170 33.38 -40.41 37.91
CA SER A 170 33.53 -39.18 37.14
C SER A 170 33.58 -37.99 38.09
N SER A 171 34.76 -37.41 38.24
CA SER A 171 35.03 -36.24 39.08
C SER A 171 34.49 -34.98 38.42
N LYS A 172 33.16 -34.93 38.22
CA LYS A 172 32.44 -33.70 37.85
C LYS A 172 32.82 -32.62 38.85
N SER A 173 33.53 -31.61 38.37
CA SER A 173 34.05 -30.51 39.18
C SER A 173 32.95 -29.90 40.03
N ILE A 174 33.26 -29.50 41.27
CA ILE A 174 32.34 -28.81 42.20
C ILE A 174 31.82 -27.47 41.61
N VAL A 175 32.47 -26.97 40.54
CA VAL A 175 31.94 -25.90 39.69
C VAL A 175 30.61 -26.30 39.02
N ALA A 176 30.58 -27.46 38.37
CA ALA A 176 29.49 -27.96 37.52
C ALA A 176 28.25 -28.49 38.28
N LYS A 177 28.15 -28.25 39.59
CA LYS A 177 26.94 -28.53 40.39
C LYS A 177 25.97 -27.36 40.51
N ASN A 178 26.40 -26.14 40.17
CA ASN A 178 25.56 -24.93 40.23
C ASN A 178 25.43 -24.22 38.87
N ILE A 179 26.15 -24.66 37.84
CA ILE A 179 25.68 -24.44 36.46
C ILE A 179 24.43 -25.33 36.32
N GLY A 180 23.33 -24.76 35.84
CA GLY A 180 22.11 -25.48 35.53
C GLY A 180 22.15 -26.13 34.15
N ASP A 181 21.00 -26.22 33.48
CA ASP A 181 20.93 -26.74 32.12
C ASP A 181 21.19 -25.58 31.12
N PRO A 182 22.15 -25.72 30.18
CA PRO A 182 22.48 -24.65 29.24
C PRO A 182 21.34 -24.26 28.30
N GLU A 183 20.48 -25.21 27.90
CA GLU A 183 19.32 -24.90 27.06
C GLU A 183 18.31 -24.06 27.86
N ASP A 184 18.06 -24.46 29.10
CA ASP A 184 17.13 -23.75 30.00
C ASP A 184 17.67 -22.34 30.36
N ASP A 185 18.99 -22.21 30.55
CA ASP A 185 19.66 -20.93 30.76
C ASP A 185 19.56 -20.00 29.53
N VAL A 186 19.76 -20.51 28.30
CA VAL A 186 19.59 -19.73 27.07
C VAL A 186 18.13 -19.32 26.86
N HIS A 187 17.15 -20.21 27.09
CA HIS A 187 15.72 -19.87 27.00
C HIS A 187 15.34 -18.73 27.95
N VAL A 188 15.85 -18.75 29.19
CA VAL A 188 15.59 -17.70 30.17
C VAL A 188 16.35 -16.42 29.84
N CYS A 189 17.56 -16.49 29.26
CA CYS A 189 18.25 -15.30 28.75
C CYS A 189 17.43 -14.58 27.66
N VAL A 190 16.90 -15.31 26.67
CA VAL A 190 15.99 -14.75 25.65
C VAL A 190 14.70 -14.19 26.27
N SER A 191 14.19 -14.81 27.34
CA SER A 191 13.04 -14.30 28.09
C SER A 191 13.35 -13.00 28.83
N CYS A 192 14.54 -12.86 29.41
CA CYS A 192 15.04 -11.60 29.98
C CYS A 192 15.19 -10.52 28.90
N MET A 193 15.69 -10.86 27.70
CA MET A 193 15.75 -9.92 26.57
C MET A 193 14.35 -9.42 26.17
N ARG A 194 13.33 -10.31 26.13
CA ARG A 194 11.93 -9.92 25.90
C ARG A 194 11.43 -8.92 26.95
N ALA A 195 11.74 -9.15 28.23
CA ALA A 195 11.33 -8.26 29.30
C ALA A 195 12.01 -6.88 29.22
N ILE A 196 13.32 -6.84 28.92
CA ILE A 196 14.09 -5.59 28.68
C ILE A 196 13.53 -4.82 27.48
N MET A 197 13.24 -5.52 26.37
CA MET A 197 12.68 -4.93 25.16
C MET A 197 11.23 -4.43 25.31
N ASN A 198 10.52 -4.81 26.37
CA ASN A 198 9.20 -4.27 26.72
C ASN A 198 9.27 -2.86 27.38
N ASN A 199 10.48 -2.33 27.61
CA ASN A 199 10.70 -0.93 28.00
C ASN A 199 11.37 -0.15 26.86
N LYS A 200 11.03 1.14 26.69
CA LYS A 200 11.61 1.98 25.61
C LYS A 200 13.13 2.15 25.72
N ILE A 201 13.68 2.34 26.91
CA ILE A 201 15.13 2.49 27.14
C ILE A 201 15.81 1.13 26.94
N GLY A 202 15.28 0.07 27.56
CA GLY A 202 15.78 -1.30 27.39
C GLY A 202 15.81 -1.75 25.93
N PHE A 203 14.73 -1.52 25.17
CA PHE A 203 14.70 -1.76 23.73
C PHE A 203 15.80 -0.99 22.99
N GLN A 204 16.00 0.30 23.29
CA GLN A 204 17.04 1.10 22.63
C GLN A 204 18.45 0.65 22.99
N MET A 205 18.68 0.15 24.20
CA MET A 205 19.98 -0.43 24.57
C MET A 205 20.24 -1.76 23.83
N VAL A 206 19.24 -2.63 23.70
CA VAL A 206 19.35 -3.87 22.90
C VAL A 206 19.54 -3.56 21.41
N PHE A 207 18.79 -2.59 20.88
CA PHE A 207 18.87 -2.14 19.49
C PHE A 207 20.26 -1.56 19.14
N ASN A 208 20.92 -0.91 20.11
CA ASN A 208 22.26 -0.34 19.95
C ASN A 208 23.40 -1.32 20.30
N ASP A 209 23.11 -2.59 20.62
CA ASP A 209 24.10 -3.64 20.87
C ASP A 209 24.00 -4.76 19.81
N PRO A 210 24.84 -4.72 18.75
CA PRO A 210 24.87 -5.75 17.72
C PRO A 210 25.20 -7.15 18.25
N GLN A 211 25.92 -7.27 19.38
CA GLN A 211 26.19 -8.58 19.99
C GLN A 211 24.96 -9.12 20.72
N ALA A 212 24.12 -8.25 21.31
CA ALA A 212 22.84 -8.63 21.87
C ALA A 212 21.88 -9.17 20.81
N ILE A 213 21.73 -8.45 19.68
CA ILE A 213 20.92 -8.90 18.53
C ILE A 213 21.47 -10.21 17.96
N TYR A 214 22.79 -10.34 17.83
CA TYR A 214 23.42 -11.55 17.33
C TYR A 214 23.21 -12.77 18.24
N CYS A 215 23.23 -12.59 19.57
CA CYS A 215 22.86 -13.65 20.51
C CYS A 215 21.37 -14.04 20.43
N ILE A 216 20.47 -13.12 20.07
CA ILE A 216 19.08 -13.47 19.76
C ILE A 216 19.06 -14.36 18.49
N VAL A 217 19.70 -13.97 17.40
CA VAL A 217 19.79 -14.78 16.16
C VAL A 217 20.39 -16.17 16.41
N ARG A 218 21.48 -16.29 17.16
CA ARG A 218 22.09 -17.60 17.50
C ARG A 218 21.17 -18.52 18.31
N SER A 219 20.20 -17.97 19.02
CA SER A 219 19.22 -18.75 19.79
C SER A 219 18.23 -19.54 18.91
N ILE A 220 18.25 -19.37 17.57
CA ILE A 220 17.54 -20.24 16.62
C ILE A 220 18.04 -21.70 16.70
N LEU A 221 19.27 -21.94 17.16
CA LEU A 221 19.85 -23.28 17.34
C LEU A 221 19.35 -24.02 18.61
N HIS A 222 18.68 -23.32 19.53
CA HIS A 222 18.08 -23.90 20.74
C HIS A 222 17.09 -25.02 20.37
N GLN A 223 17.10 -26.15 21.07
CA GLN A 223 16.31 -27.31 20.65
C GLN A 223 14.80 -27.06 20.71
N SER A 224 14.31 -26.39 21.76
CA SER A 224 12.87 -26.17 21.95
C SER A 224 12.28 -25.22 20.90
N LEU A 225 11.24 -25.68 20.21
CA LEU A 225 10.46 -24.86 19.27
C LEU A 225 9.91 -23.59 19.94
N ARG A 226 9.55 -23.65 21.23
CA ARG A 226 9.08 -22.50 22.01
C ARG A 226 10.12 -21.38 22.12
N THR A 227 11.41 -21.73 22.22
CA THR A 227 12.48 -20.72 22.18
C THR A 227 12.62 -20.14 20.79
N LYS A 228 12.58 -20.99 19.75
CA LYS A 228 12.65 -20.53 18.35
C LYS A 228 11.50 -19.55 18.01
N SER A 229 10.27 -19.81 18.45
CA SER A 229 9.12 -18.89 18.30
C SER A 229 9.39 -17.53 18.93
N LEU A 230 9.82 -17.51 20.20
CA LEU A 230 10.15 -16.27 20.91
C LEU A 230 11.30 -15.51 20.23
N VAL A 231 12.29 -16.21 19.68
CA VAL A 231 13.41 -15.60 18.95
C VAL A 231 12.92 -14.92 17.67
N VAL A 232 12.12 -15.59 16.83
CA VAL A 232 11.61 -14.98 15.59
C VAL A 232 10.59 -13.87 15.86
N GLU A 233 9.80 -13.95 16.94
CA GLU A 233 8.95 -12.85 17.43
C GLU A 233 9.76 -11.60 17.80
N LEU A 234 10.88 -11.77 18.53
CA LEU A 234 11.77 -10.66 18.90
C LEU A 234 12.46 -10.05 17.69
N LEU A 235 12.93 -10.87 16.74
CA LEU A 235 13.55 -10.40 15.51
C LEU A 235 12.55 -9.67 14.60
N ALA A 236 11.31 -10.15 14.50
CA ALA A 236 10.23 -9.45 13.79
C ALA A 236 9.94 -8.07 14.41
N ALA A 237 9.90 -7.99 15.75
CA ALA A 237 9.70 -6.73 16.47
C ALA A 237 10.86 -5.73 16.25
N ILE A 238 12.10 -6.21 16.06
CA ILE A 238 13.24 -5.35 15.69
C ILE A 238 13.13 -4.89 14.23
N CYS A 239 12.84 -5.80 13.28
CA CYS A 239 12.67 -5.48 11.85
C CYS A 239 11.54 -4.48 11.53
N MET A 240 10.57 -4.32 12.44
CA MET A 240 9.47 -3.32 12.32
C MET A 240 9.86 -1.91 12.79
N VAL A 241 11.06 -1.72 13.35
CA VAL A 241 11.60 -0.40 13.71
C VAL A 241 12.61 0.04 12.65
N GLY A 242 12.52 1.28 12.17
CA GLY A 242 13.44 1.83 11.17
C GLY A 242 14.90 1.68 11.58
N GLY A 243 15.73 1.15 10.66
CA GLY A 243 17.13 0.73 10.91
C GLY A 243 17.29 -0.66 11.53
N GLY A 244 16.25 -1.22 12.17
CA GLY A 244 16.32 -2.54 12.81
C GLY A 244 16.36 -3.71 11.83
N HIS A 245 15.81 -3.53 10.64
CA HIS A 245 15.89 -4.50 9.55
C HIS A 245 17.34 -4.79 9.14
N GLU A 246 18.14 -3.74 8.93
CA GLU A 246 19.56 -3.84 8.59
C GLU A 246 20.37 -4.61 9.65
N LEU A 247 20.12 -4.31 10.93
CA LEU A 247 20.79 -4.98 12.06
C LEU A 247 20.47 -6.48 12.16
N VAL A 248 19.22 -6.86 11.90
CA VAL A 248 18.82 -8.28 11.88
C VAL A 248 19.44 -8.98 10.66
N VAL A 249 19.44 -8.36 9.49
CA VAL A 249 20.09 -8.89 8.29
C VAL A 249 21.60 -9.08 8.51
N GLU A 250 22.30 -8.09 9.07
CA GLU A 250 23.73 -8.19 9.39
C GLU A 250 24.01 -9.32 10.40
N ALA A 251 23.17 -9.48 11.41
CA ALA A 251 23.27 -10.57 12.38
C ALA A 251 23.09 -11.96 11.72
N PHE A 252 22.21 -12.10 10.72
CA PHE A 252 22.12 -13.33 9.92
C PHE A 252 23.29 -13.53 8.96
N ASP A 253 23.89 -12.46 8.44
CA ASP A 253 25.13 -12.54 7.65
C ASP A 253 26.31 -13.03 8.49
N ARG A 254 26.45 -12.52 9.72
CA ARG A 254 27.41 -13.02 10.70
C ARG A 254 27.15 -14.48 11.06
N PHE A 255 25.87 -14.87 11.21
CA PHE A 255 25.47 -16.25 11.51
C PHE A 255 25.89 -17.19 10.36
N ARG A 256 25.60 -16.81 9.11
CA ARG A 256 26.06 -17.53 7.91
C ARG A 256 27.56 -17.77 7.92
N LEU A 257 28.36 -16.77 8.30
CA LEU A 257 29.83 -16.87 8.33
C LEU A 257 30.35 -17.74 9.49
N GLU A 258 29.75 -17.66 10.69
CA GLU A 258 30.16 -18.46 11.87
C GLU A 258 29.78 -19.94 11.71
N TYR A 259 28.53 -20.22 11.27
CA TYR A 259 27.98 -21.57 11.13
C TYR A 259 28.12 -22.17 9.74
N LYS A 260 28.68 -21.41 8.77
CA LYS A 260 29.00 -21.83 7.40
C LYS A 260 27.78 -22.25 6.57
N GLU A 261 26.68 -21.52 6.67
CA GLU A 261 25.52 -21.74 5.79
C GLU A 261 25.90 -21.45 4.32
N THR A 262 25.37 -22.23 3.37
CA THR A 262 25.59 -22.01 1.92
C THR A 262 24.80 -20.80 1.42
N ARG A 263 23.61 -20.59 1.98
CA ARG A 263 22.73 -19.41 1.80
C ARG A 263 22.38 -18.88 3.20
N ARG A 264 22.11 -17.57 3.35
CA ARG A 264 21.59 -17.05 4.63
C ARG A 264 20.25 -17.70 4.96
N PHE A 265 19.91 -17.76 6.24
CA PHE A 265 18.62 -18.28 6.74
C PHE A 265 18.38 -19.78 6.48
N GLN A 266 19.39 -20.52 5.98
CA GLN A 266 19.26 -21.93 5.61
C GLN A 266 18.88 -22.81 6.82
N THR A 267 19.49 -22.60 7.97
CA THR A 267 19.19 -23.32 9.21
C THR A 267 17.79 -22.96 9.74
N LEU A 268 17.39 -21.69 9.67
CA LEU A 268 16.04 -21.24 10.05
C LEU A 268 14.98 -21.92 9.17
N TYR A 269 15.14 -21.87 7.85
CA TYR A 269 14.24 -22.54 6.91
C TYR A 269 14.24 -24.06 7.07
N THR A 270 15.38 -24.68 7.41
CA THR A 270 15.44 -26.13 7.70
C THR A 270 14.55 -26.48 8.89
N TYR A 271 14.59 -25.71 9.98
CA TYR A 271 13.68 -25.91 11.12
C TYR A 271 12.21 -25.60 10.80
N PHE A 272 11.94 -24.61 9.94
CA PHE A 272 10.59 -24.28 9.48
C PHE A 272 9.98 -25.40 8.63
N ARG A 273 10.78 -26.05 7.77
CA ARG A 273 10.34 -27.13 6.89
C ARG A 273 10.21 -28.48 7.60
N ASN A 274 11.17 -28.81 8.46
CA ASN A 274 11.31 -30.13 9.08
C ASN A 274 11.50 -29.97 10.60
N PRO A 275 10.42 -29.89 11.40
CA PRO A 275 10.51 -29.80 12.85
C PRO A 275 11.00 -31.13 13.46
N PRO A 276 11.72 -31.09 14.59
CA PRO A 276 12.03 -32.30 15.36
C PRO A 276 10.85 -32.82 16.21
N GLU A 277 9.81 -31.99 16.46
CA GLU A 277 8.73 -32.28 17.41
C GLU A 277 7.35 -31.86 16.88
N SER A 278 6.30 -32.59 17.24
CA SER A 278 4.96 -32.46 16.64
C SER A 278 3.95 -31.59 17.39
N GLN A 279 4.14 -31.31 18.68
CA GLN A 279 3.09 -30.68 19.52
C GLN A 279 3.09 -29.15 19.53
N PHE A 280 4.25 -28.51 19.33
CA PHE A 280 4.38 -27.04 19.28
C PHE A 280 4.74 -26.52 17.88
N HIS A 281 4.51 -27.33 16.84
CA HIS A 281 4.97 -27.02 15.49
C HIS A 281 4.25 -25.81 14.88
N LEU A 282 2.91 -25.78 14.93
CA LEU A 282 2.11 -24.77 14.21
C LEU A 282 2.34 -23.34 14.72
N ASP A 283 2.53 -23.16 16.03
CA ASP A 283 2.84 -21.85 16.61
C ASP A 283 4.23 -21.37 16.13
N PHE A 284 5.23 -22.26 16.08
CA PHE A 284 6.54 -21.93 15.53
C PHE A 284 6.48 -21.64 14.02
N MET A 285 5.76 -22.44 13.23
CA MET A 285 5.56 -22.15 11.81
C MET A 285 4.92 -20.77 11.61
N SER A 286 3.87 -20.44 12.37
CA SER A 286 3.16 -19.17 12.24
C SER A 286 4.07 -17.99 12.59
N SER A 287 4.76 -18.02 13.75
CA SER A 287 5.71 -16.96 14.11
C SER A 287 6.90 -16.87 13.14
N CYS A 288 7.38 -18.00 12.60
CA CYS A 288 8.46 -18.02 11.61
C CYS A 288 8.02 -17.46 10.25
N MET A 289 6.81 -17.79 9.78
CA MET A 289 6.27 -17.27 8.52
C MET A 289 5.96 -15.77 8.65
N GLN A 290 5.40 -15.34 9.78
CA GLN A 290 5.23 -13.91 10.09
C GLN A 290 6.58 -13.17 10.11
N PHE A 291 7.63 -13.76 10.69
CA PHE A 291 8.98 -13.19 10.64
C PHE A 291 9.53 -13.09 9.22
N ILE A 292 9.36 -14.12 8.37
CA ILE A 292 9.77 -14.08 6.96
C ILE A 292 9.02 -12.97 6.21
N ASN A 293 7.71 -12.82 6.42
CA ASN A 293 6.91 -11.74 5.81
C ASN A 293 7.44 -10.35 6.19
N VAL A 294 7.73 -10.13 7.48
CA VAL A 294 8.33 -8.88 7.95
C VAL A 294 9.71 -8.68 7.32
N LEU A 295 10.59 -9.69 7.37
CA LEU A 295 11.96 -9.61 6.87
C LEU A 295 12.03 -9.36 5.35
N VAL A 296 11.14 -9.96 4.55
CA VAL A 296 11.15 -9.78 3.08
C VAL A 296 10.46 -8.49 2.66
N HIS A 297 9.36 -8.09 3.32
CA HIS A 297 8.51 -6.99 2.84
C HIS A 297 8.63 -5.66 3.63
N SER A 298 9.30 -5.60 4.79
CA SER A 298 9.46 -4.33 5.54
C SER A 298 10.61 -3.45 5.03
N ALA A 299 11.58 -3.99 4.30
CA ALA A 299 12.72 -3.24 3.75
C ALA A 299 12.28 -2.03 2.91
N GLU A 300 12.98 -0.90 2.99
CA GLU A 300 12.55 0.32 2.27
C GLU A 300 12.81 0.25 0.75
N ASP A 301 13.91 -0.38 0.32
CA ASP A 301 14.24 -0.54 -1.09
C ASP A 301 13.57 -1.77 -1.73
N LEU A 302 12.90 -1.55 -2.87
CA LEU A 302 12.26 -2.58 -3.68
C LEU A 302 13.26 -3.60 -4.24
N MET A 303 14.46 -3.17 -4.64
CA MET A 303 15.49 -4.10 -5.14
C MET A 303 16.01 -5.01 -4.03
N PHE A 304 16.13 -4.50 -2.80
CA PHE A 304 16.51 -5.32 -1.66
C PHE A 304 15.42 -6.29 -1.21
N ARG A 305 14.13 -5.90 -1.25
CA ARG A 305 13.00 -6.85 -1.09
C ARG A 305 13.10 -8.00 -2.10
N LEU A 306 13.36 -7.67 -3.36
CA LEU A 306 13.51 -8.65 -4.45
C LEU A 306 14.67 -9.62 -4.21
N ILE A 307 15.82 -9.13 -3.72
CA ILE A 307 16.97 -9.97 -3.37
C ILE A 307 16.63 -10.92 -2.21
N LEU A 308 16.01 -10.42 -1.13
CA LEU A 308 15.60 -11.25 0.01
C LEU A 308 14.55 -12.29 -0.36
N GLN A 309 13.55 -11.89 -1.17
CA GLN A 309 12.55 -12.81 -1.71
C GLN A 309 13.22 -13.93 -2.53
N TYR A 310 14.18 -13.58 -3.41
CA TYR A 310 14.91 -14.55 -4.22
C TYR A 310 15.81 -15.48 -3.37
N GLU A 311 16.42 -14.99 -2.29
CA GLU A 311 17.15 -15.86 -1.34
C GLU A 311 16.24 -16.94 -0.72
N PHE A 312 15.00 -16.60 -0.35
CA PHE A 312 14.02 -17.59 0.12
C PHE A 312 13.47 -18.49 -0.99
N SER A 313 13.28 -17.99 -2.23
CA SER A 313 12.95 -18.82 -3.39
C SER A 313 14.06 -19.85 -3.69
N GLU A 314 15.34 -19.49 -3.54
CA GLU A 314 16.50 -20.38 -3.71
C GLU A 314 16.61 -21.45 -2.59
N LEU A 315 16.19 -21.13 -1.37
CA LEU A 315 15.98 -22.14 -0.31
C LEU A 315 14.79 -23.08 -0.63
N GLY A 316 13.95 -22.71 -1.59
CA GLY A 316 12.77 -23.49 -2.01
C GLY A 316 11.52 -23.20 -1.19
N LEU A 317 11.45 -22.04 -0.52
CA LEU A 317 10.28 -21.63 0.29
C LEU A 317 9.00 -21.68 -0.53
N ASP A 318 9.00 -21.09 -1.72
CA ASP A 318 7.82 -21.03 -2.61
C ASP A 318 7.13 -22.38 -2.77
N LYS A 319 7.88 -23.40 -3.21
CA LYS A 319 7.36 -24.76 -3.43
C LYS A 319 6.82 -25.40 -2.15
N TYR A 320 7.41 -25.05 -1.00
CA TYR A 320 6.93 -25.55 0.29
C TYR A 320 5.61 -24.90 0.69
N LEU A 321 5.41 -23.60 0.40
CA LEU A 321 4.13 -22.93 0.61
C LEU A 321 3.05 -23.45 -0.36
N ASP A 322 3.44 -23.80 -1.60
CA ASP A 322 2.56 -24.49 -2.56
C ASP A 322 2.14 -25.88 -2.04
N ASP A 323 3.11 -26.71 -1.59
CA ASP A 323 2.84 -28.02 -0.97
C ASP A 323 1.82 -27.88 0.20
N LEU A 324 2.06 -26.89 1.07
CA LEU A 324 1.31 -26.63 2.31
C LEU A 324 -0.15 -26.19 2.12
N GLU A 325 -0.55 -25.68 0.95
CA GLU A 325 -1.90 -25.18 0.67
C GLU A 325 -3.00 -26.14 1.15
N SER A 326 -2.78 -27.44 0.93
CA SER A 326 -3.79 -28.48 1.04
C SER A 326 -3.96 -29.12 2.43
N TYR A 327 -3.16 -28.74 3.44
CA TYR A 327 -3.23 -29.33 4.79
C TYR A 327 -2.99 -28.37 5.98
N GLU A 328 -2.85 -27.06 5.76
CA GLU A 328 -2.55 -26.09 6.83
C GLU A 328 -3.73 -25.69 7.75
N SER A 329 -3.39 -25.48 9.03
CA SER A 329 -4.22 -24.81 10.04
C SER A 329 -4.44 -23.32 9.72
N GLU A 330 -5.60 -22.78 10.10
CA GLU A 330 -5.98 -21.36 9.98
C GLU A 330 -4.90 -20.39 10.52
N GLN A 331 -4.20 -20.79 11.60
CA GLN A 331 -3.09 -20.04 12.20
C GLN A 331 -1.91 -19.77 11.25
N LEU A 332 -1.75 -20.59 10.21
CA LEU A 332 -0.64 -20.52 9.25
C LEU A 332 -1.11 -20.11 7.84
N GLN A 333 -2.35 -20.46 7.48
CA GLN A 333 -3.01 -20.02 6.24
C GLN A 333 -2.94 -18.49 6.06
N ALA A 334 -3.21 -17.71 7.10
CA ALA A 334 -3.18 -16.24 7.01
C ALA A 334 -1.76 -15.67 6.78
N PRO A 335 -0.71 -16.05 7.55
CA PRO A 335 0.68 -15.73 7.20
C PRO A 335 1.11 -16.19 5.81
N ARG A 336 0.70 -17.39 5.36
CA ARG A 336 1.04 -17.93 4.03
C ARG A 336 0.45 -17.07 2.91
N VAL A 337 -0.86 -16.79 2.97
CA VAL A 337 -1.55 -15.93 1.98
C VAL A 337 -0.94 -14.54 1.96
N ALA A 338 -0.65 -13.96 3.13
CA ALA A 338 -0.01 -12.65 3.21
C ALA A 338 1.39 -12.59 2.58
N TYR A 339 2.16 -13.69 2.55
CA TYR A 339 3.41 -13.77 1.79
C TYR A 339 3.14 -13.76 0.28
N ILE A 340 2.24 -14.63 -0.17
CA ILE A 340 1.91 -14.83 -1.59
C ILE A 340 1.33 -13.55 -2.19
N GLU A 341 0.46 -12.83 -1.47
CA GLU A 341 -0.13 -11.55 -1.92
C GLU A 341 0.89 -10.39 -1.97
N ASN A 342 1.94 -10.40 -1.13
CA ASN A 342 3.00 -9.38 -1.14
C ASN A 342 4.21 -9.77 -2.00
N LYS A 343 4.18 -10.95 -2.65
CA LYS A 343 5.26 -11.45 -3.50
C LYS A 343 5.38 -10.61 -4.78
N ILE A 344 6.59 -10.11 -5.03
CA ILE A 344 6.90 -9.27 -6.18
C ILE A 344 7.18 -10.17 -7.40
N ASP A 345 6.31 -10.11 -8.41
CA ASP A 345 6.57 -10.74 -9.72
C ASP A 345 7.40 -9.80 -10.60
N LEU A 346 8.67 -10.16 -10.81
CA LEU A 346 9.59 -9.45 -11.69
C LEU A 346 9.14 -9.42 -13.16
N ASN A 347 8.51 -10.48 -13.66
CA ASN A 347 8.11 -10.56 -15.06
C ASN A 347 6.91 -9.63 -15.29
N ALA A 348 5.89 -9.70 -14.42
CA ALA A 348 4.76 -8.78 -14.47
C ALA A 348 5.19 -7.31 -14.35
N LEU A 349 6.15 -7.00 -13.47
CA LEU A 349 6.69 -5.64 -13.30
C LEU A 349 7.48 -5.14 -14.53
N VAL A 350 8.24 -6.03 -15.19
CA VAL A 350 8.94 -5.70 -16.45
C VAL A 350 7.94 -5.52 -17.60
N GLU A 351 6.92 -6.36 -17.71
CA GLU A 351 5.86 -6.19 -18.70
C GLU A 351 5.06 -4.90 -18.48
N ASP A 352 4.71 -4.56 -17.24
CA ASP A 352 4.00 -3.32 -16.92
C ASP A 352 4.85 -2.08 -17.24
N SER A 353 6.14 -2.12 -16.93
CA SER A 353 7.10 -1.07 -17.33
C SER A 353 7.19 -0.90 -18.85
N GLN A 354 7.12 -1.98 -19.64
CA GLN A 354 7.07 -1.91 -21.10
C GLN A 354 5.73 -1.38 -21.63
N ARG A 355 4.60 -1.85 -21.07
CA ARG A 355 3.25 -1.34 -21.39
C ARG A 355 3.14 0.16 -21.11
N LYS A 356 3.71 0.61 -19.99
CA LYS A 356 3.74 2.01 -19.60
C LYS A 356 4.40 2.90 -20.66
N VAL A 357 5.57 2.51 -21.19
CA VAL A 357 6.27 3.29 -22.23
C VAL A 357 5.39 3.46 -23.48
N ILE A 358 4.73 2.40 -23.93
CA ILE A 358 3.81 2.46 -25.09
C ILE A 358 2.64 3.42 -24.83
N LEU A 359 2.07 3.38 -23.62
CA LEU A 359 0.99 4.29 -23.22
C LEU A 359 1.45 5.74 -23.06
N GLU A 360 2.71 5.97 -22.67
CA GLU A 360 3.31 7.31 -22.63
C GLU A 360 3.53 7.86 -24.05
N GLU A 361 4.04 7.06 -25.01
CA GLU A 361 4.14 7.43 -26.43
C GLU A 361 2.77 7.74 -27.08
N GLU A 362 1.74 6.93 -26.80
CA GLU A 362 0.37 7.21 -27.26
C GLU A 362 -0.20 8.51 -26.68
N ASN A 363 0.10 8.80 -25.41
CA ASN A 363 -0.35 10.02 -24.73
C ASN A 363 0.34 11.28 -25.27
N GLU A 364 1.64 11.22 -25.58
CA GLU A 364 2.35 12.30 -26.27
C GLU A 364 1.76 12.55 -27.68
N SER A 365 1.51 11.48 -28.44
CA SER A 365 0.87 11.54 -29.76
C SER A 365 -0.55 12.16 -29.71
N LEU A 366 -1.37 11.77 -28.73
CA LEU A 366 -2.69 12.35 -28.50
C LEU A 366 -2.60 13.83 -28.07
N THR A 367 -1.62 14.18 -27.24
CA THR A 367 -1.36 15.56 -26.81
C THR A 367 -0.95 16.45 -27.98
N GLN A 368 -0.07 15.97 -28.88
CA GLN A 368 0.32 16.69 -30.09
C GLN A 368 -0.85 16.84 -31.09
N ARG A 369 -1.72 15.83 -31.20
CA ARG A 369 -2.94 15.93 -32.01
C ARG A 369 -3.94 16.91 -31.42
N LEU A 370 -4.04 16.99 -30.10
CA LEU A 370 -4.89 17.95 -29.40
C LEU A 370 -4.39 19.38 -29.59
N SER A 371 -3.10 19.66 -29.37
CA SER A 371 -2.53 21.00 -29.59
C SER A 371 -2.72 21.48 -31.03
N SER A 372 -2.39 20.64 -32.01
CA SER A 372 -2.60 20.98 -33.43
C SER A 372 -4.08 21.14 -33.83
N THR A 373 -5.02 20.62 -33.03
CA THR A 373 -6.46 20.84 -33.23
C THR A 373 -6.90 22.15 -32.57
N VAL A 374 -6.35 22.50 -31.40
CA VAL A 374 -6.58 23.78 -30.72
C VAL A 374 -6.02 24.95 -31.54
N GLU A 375 -4.82 24.83 -32.10
CA GLU A 375 -4.23 25.83 -33.00
C GLU A 375 -5.13 26.11 -34.21
N LYS A 376 -5.62 25.05 -34.88
CA LYS A 376 -6.56 25.17 -36.01
C LYS A 376 -7.88 25.82 -35.59
N LEU A 377 -8.40 25.48 -34.40
CA LEU A 377 -9.61 26.11 -33.86
C LEU A 377 -9.40 27.61 -33.60
N GLN A 378 -8.27 28.00 -33.02
CA GLN A 378 -7.90 29.40 -32.78
C GLN A 378 -7.73 30.18 -34.10
N MET A 379 -7.14 29.57 -35.14
CA MET A 379 -7.06 30.19 -36.47
C MET A 379 -8.45 30.44 -37.08
N VAL A 380 -9.37 29.47 -36.97
CA VAL A 380 -10.75 29.61 -37.47
C VAL A 380 -11.55 30.63 -36.65
N GLU A 381 -11.36 30.67 -35.33
CA GLU A 381 -11.97 31.67 -34.44
C GLU A 381 -11.48 33.09 -34.79
N ALA A 382 -10.18 33.28 -35.03
CA ALA A 382 -9.61 34.56 -35.44
C ALA A 382 -10.14 35.04 -36.82
N ASP A 383 -10.23 34.14 -37.81
CA ASP A 383 -10.81 34.42 -39.12
C ASP A 383 -12.31 34.74 -39.03
N TYR A 384 -13.06 34.03 -38.19
CA TYR A 384 -14.47 34.33 -37.91
C TYR A 384 -14.65 35.73 -37.27
N ILE A 385 -13.86 36.06 -36.24
CA ILE A 385 -13.86 37.38 -35.59
C ILE A 385 -13.51 38.49 -36.59
N ALA A 386 -12.50 38.28 -37.44
CA ALA A 386 -12.10 39.24 -38.46
C ALA A 386 -13.21 39.48 -39.51
N ARG A 387 -13.91 38.42 -39.93
CA ARG A 387 -15.05 38.50 -40.85
C ARG A 387 -16.25 39.22 -40.22
N ASN A 388 -16.58 38.92 -38.96
CA ASN A 388 -17.68 39.61 -38.27
C ASN A 388 -17.38 41.11 -38.16
N ALA A 389 -16.17 41.48 -37.71
CA ALA A 389 -15.74 42.87 -37.62
C ALA A 389 -15.72 43.60 -38.99
N ALA A 390 -15.53 42.88 -40.11
CA ALA A 390 -15.67 43.45 -41.45
C ALA A 390 -17.14 43.67 -41.85
N LEU A 391 -18.04 42.73 -41.51
CA LEU A 391 -19.49 42.88 -41.71
C LEU A 391 -20.06 44.01 -40.86
N ASP A 392 -19.65 44.14 -39.59
CA ASP A 392 -20.07 45.21 -38.67
C ASP A 392 -19.68 46.60 -39.23
N ARG A 393 -18.47 46.73 -39.79
CA ARG A 393 -18.04 47.95 -40.51
C ARG A 393 -18.93 48.23 -41.71
N ARG A 394 -19.23 47.23 -42.55
CA ARG A 394 -20.05 47.43 -43.75
C ARG A 394 -21.51 47.75 -43.43
N LEU A 395 -22.06 47.17 -42.36
CA LEU A 395 -23.39 47.52 -41.84
C LEU A 395 -23.42 48.97 -41.33
N LYS A 396 -22.36 49.42 -40.64
CA LYS A 396 -22.23 50.82 -40.24
C LYS A 396 -22.14 51.76 -41.44
N GLU A 397 -21.28 51.49 -42.42
CA GLU A 397 -21.16 52.29 -43.65
C GLU A 397 -22.50 52.50 -44.36
N LEU A 398 -23.26 51.41 -44.53
CA LEU A 398 -24.60 51.43 -45.14
C LEU A 398 -25.64 52.18 -44.28
N THR A 399 -25.50 52.15 -42.95
CA THR A 399 -26.35 52.91 -42.04
C THR A 399 -26.04 54.40 -42.13
N ASP A 400 -24.76 54.78 -42.10
CA ASP A 400 -24.28 56.17 -42.25
C ASP A 400 -24.64 56.74 -43.64
N GLU A 401 -24.65 55.89 -44.69
CA GLU A 401 -25.09 56.24 -46.04
C GLU A 401 -26.63 56.41 -46.12
N ARG A 402 -27.39 55.49 -45.52
CA ARG A 402 -28.85 55.57 -45.42
C ARG A 402 -29.32 56.80 -44.64
N GLU A 403 -28.61 57.20 -43.58
CA GLU A 403 -28.92 58.44 -42.85
C GLU A 403 -28.63 59.68 -43.70
N ARG A 404 -27.50 59.73 -44.41
CA ARG A 404 -27.17 60.81 -45.36
C ARG A 404 -28.24 60.94 -46.45
N LEU A 405 -28.63 59.85 -47.10
CA LEU A 405 -29.66 59.85 -48.14
C LEU A 405 -31.04 60.31 -47.63
N LEU A 406 -31.42 59.93 -46.41
CA LEU A 406 -32.64 60.46 -45.78
C LEU A 406 -32.54 61.96 -45.50
N LYS A 407 -31.42 62.42 -44.93
CA LYS A 407 -31.19 63.84 -44.64
C LYS A 407 -31.21 64.70 -45.91
N ASP A 408 -30.61 64.22 -46.99
CA ASP A 408 -30.65 64.87 -48.31
C ASP A 408 -32.09 64.89 -48.86
N HIS A 409 -32.82 63.79 -48.74
CA HIS A 409 -34.22 63.70 -49.15
C HIS A 409 -35.14 64.62 -48.36
N ASP A 410 -34.99 64.71 -47.04
CA ASP A 410 -35.74 65.63 -46.17
C ASP A 410 -35.39 67.09 -46.45
N SER A 411 -34.12 67.40 -46.76
CA SER A 411 -33.72 68.74 -47.21
C SER A 411 -34.39 69.10 -48.55
N LYS A 412 -34.53 68.12 -49.45
CA LYS A 412 -35.18 68.27 -50.76
C LYS A 412 -36.69 68.43 -50.63
N ILE A 413 -37.35 67.64 -49.76
CA ILE A 413 -38.76 67.83 -49.39
C ILE A 413 -38.96 69.23 -48.80
N THR A 414 -38.15 69.62 -47.80
CA THR A 414 -38.24 70.94 -47.16
C THR A 414 -38.11 72.08 -48.17
N THR A 415 -37.18 71.94 -49.12
CA THR A 415 -36.98 72.90 -50.22
C THR A 415 -38.17 72.91 -51.19
N MET A 416 -38.70 71.75 -51.58
CA MET A 416 -39.87 71.65 -52.45
C MET A 416 -41.12 72.24 -51.79
N THR A 417 -41.40 71.89 -50.54
CA THR A 417 -42.52 72.43 -49.74
C THR A 417 -42.40 73.94 -49.56
N ARG A 418 -41.19 74.47 -49.29
CA ARG A 418 -40.96 75.93 -49.27
C ARG A 418 -41.24 76.58 -50.62
N THR A 419 -40.84 75.95 -51.72
CA THR A 419 -41.04 76.44 -53.09
C THR A 419 -42.51 76.38 -53.50
N LEU A 420 -43.25 75.35 -53.07
CA LEU A 420 -44.70 75.24 -53.25
C LEU A 420 -45.43 76.31 -52.43
N ASN A 421 -45.13 76.44 -51.14
CA ASN A 421 -45.74 77.46 -50.27
C ASN A 421 -45.55 78.89 -50.81
N GLU A 422 -44.38 79.23 -51.36
CA GLU A 422 -44.14 80.53 -51.98
C GLU A 422 -44.87 80.67 -53.33
N LYS A 423 -44.93 79.62 -54.16
CA LYS A 423 -45.76 79.60 -55.38
C LYS A 423 -47.24 79.76 -55.08
N ASP A 424 -47.76 79.08 -54.05
CA ASP A 424 -49.15 79.14 -53.62
C ASP A 424 -49.50 80.48 -52.99
N LYS A 425 -48.53 81.12 -52.31
CA LYS A 425 -48.64 82.50 -51.83
C LYS A 425 -48.72 83.47 -53.01
N VAL A 426 -47.81 83.40 -53.97
CA VAL A 426 -47.85 84.21 -55.20
C VAL A 426 -49.10 83.94 -56.03
N ALA A 427 -49.60 82.70 -56.05
CA ALA A 427 -50.85 82.33 -56.70
C ALA A 427 -52.05 82.94 -55.96
N ARG A 428 -52.11 82.88 -54.63
CA ARG A 428 -53.14 83.55 -53.80
C ARG A 428 -53.09 85.07 -53.91
N GLU A 429 -51.92 85.68 -53.97
CA GLU A 429 -51.78 87.13 -54.23
C GLU A 429 -52.28 87.51 -55.63
N LYS A 430 -52.02 86.68 -56.65
CA LYS A 430 -52.56 86.86 -58.00
C LYS A 430 -54.07 86.63 -58.03
N GLN A 431 -54.56 85.58 -57.38
CA GLN A 431 -55.99 85.27 -57.28
C GLN A 431 -56.72 86.39 -56.55
N SER A 432 -56.23 86.88 -55.41
CA SER A 432 -56.82 88.03 -54.71
C SER A 432 -56.85 89.30 -55.55
N LYS A 433 -55.79 89.58 -56.33
CA LYS A 433 -55.75 90.70 -57.31
C LYS A 433 -56.74 90.49 -58.47
N LEU A 434 -56.94 89.25 -58.91
CA LEU A 434 -57.90 88.89 -59.95
C LEU A 434 -59.34 88.91 -59.43
N GLU A 435 -59.62 88.41 -58.23
CA GLU A 435 -60.92 88.45 -57.55
C GLU A 435 -61.33 89.88 -57.21
N SER A 436 -60.40 90.73 -56.75
CA SER A 436 -60.67 92.16 -56.58
C SER A 436 -61.03 92.83 -57.91
N ARG A 437 -60.35 92.46 -59.01
CA ARG A 437 -60.70 92.93 -60.37
C ARG A 437 -61.98 92.29 -60.90
N ILE A 438 -62.31 91.06 -60.53
CA ILE A 438 -63.55 90.38 -60.95
C ILE A 438 -64.73 90.98 -60.19
N GLN A 439 -64.63 91.29 -58.89
CA GLN A 439 -65.68 92.01 -58.16
C GLN A 439 -65.88 93.44 -58.68
N GLU A 440 -64.82 94.08 -59.14
CA GLU A 440 -64.86 95.39 -59.82
C GLU A 440 -65.50 95.27 -61.22
N LEU A 441 -65.12 94.26 -62.01
CA LEU A 441 -65.68 93.99 -63.33
C LEU A 441 -67.11 93.44 -63.29
N GLU A 442 -67.50 92.65 -62.29
CA GLU A 442 -68.86 92.15 -62.11
C GLU A 442 -69.83 93.27 -61.73
N LYS A 443 -69.38 94.24 -60.91
CA LYS A 443 -70.11 95.51 -60.71
C LYS A 443 -70.30 96.28 -62.02
N LEU A 444 -69.34 96.24 -62.93
CA LEU A 444 -69.41 96.88 -64.25
C LEU A 444 -70.17 96.04 -65.29
N GLN A 445 -70.19 94.72 -65.17
CA GLN A 445 -70.75 93.78 -66.15
C GLN A 445 -72.22 93.42 -65.83
N VAL A 446 -72.65 93.46 -64.56
CA VAL A 446 -74.08 93.59 -64.24
C VAL A 446 -74.65 94.91 -64.79
N SER A 447 -73.81 95.93 -64.95
CA SER A 447 -74.17 97.20 -65.61
C SER A 447 -74.02 97.18 -67.13
N LEU A 448 -73.51 96.11 -67.76
CA LEU A 448 -73.23 96.08 -69.20
C LEU A 448 -73.30 94.66 -69.82
N GLN A 449 -74.30 94.44 -70.69
CA GLN A 449 -74.57 93.21 -71.47
C GLN A 449 -75.13 92.03 -70.65
N ALA A 450 -76.30 91.44 -70.93
CA ALA A 450 -77.20 91.56 -72.09
C ALA A 450 -76.58 91.19 -73.46
N GLY A 451 -76.22 89.90 -73.61
CA GLY A 451 -75.78 89.24 -74.86
C GLY A 451 -74.83 88.07 -74.55
N LEU A 452 -75.24 86.79 -74.59
CA LEU A 452 -75.39 85.91 -75.77
C LEU A 452 -74.09 85.63 -76.56
N LYS A 453 -73.70 84.40 -76.95
CA LYS A 453 -73.81 83.02 -76.37
C LYS A 453 -73.11 82.01 -77.35
N VAL A 454 -72.20 81.15 -76.84
CA VAL A 454 -72.00 79.71 -77.21
C VAL A 454 -71.46 79.32 -78.63
N ALA A 455 -70.89 78.09 -78.70
CA ALA A 455 -70.57 77.21 -79.86
C ALA A 455 -69.08 77.18 -80.34
N GLN A 456 -68.51 76.07 -80.88
CA GLN A 456 -69.05 74.72 -81.22
C GLN A 456 -67.98 73.57 -81.20
N GLN A 457 -68.34 72.35 -81.62
CA GLN A 457 -67.58 71.07 -81.47
C GLN A 457 -67.37 70.30 -82.81
N LYS A 458 -66.50 69.26 -82.81
CA LYS A 458 -66.43 68.11 -83.76
C LYS A 458 -65.64 66.95 -83.09
N ALA A 459 -65.98 65.65 -82.99
CA ALA A 459 -66.71 64.64 -83.81
C ALA A 459 -65.82 63.93 -84.87
N VAL A 460 -65.89 62.61 -85.20
CA VAL A 460 -66.66 61.40 -84.73
C VAL A 460 -66.10 60.10 -85.40
N ALA A 461 -66.29 58.87 -84.83
CA ALA A 461 -66.66 57.56 -85.50
C ALA A 461 -65.93 56.23 -85.05
N PRO A 462 -66.60 55.04 -85.11
CA PRO A 462 -66.06 53.64 -84.92
C PRO A 462 -66.30 52.75 -86.21
N PRO A 463 -66.44 51.38 -86.25
CA PRO A 463 -66.16 50.23 -85.35
C PRO A 463 -65.43 48.97 -86.02
N SER A 464 -65.44 47.80 -85.32
CA SER A 464 -65.18 46.34 -85.64
C SER A 464 -65.07 45.79 -87.10
N PRO A 465 -64.51 44.56 -87.41
CA PRO A 465 -64.48 43.30 -86.61
C PRO A 465 -63.20 42.39 -86.73
N ALA A 466 -63.33 41.07 -86.45
CA ALA A 466 -62.32 39.97 -86.47
C ALA A 466 -62.37 39.15 -87.82
N PRO A 467 -61.65 38.01 -88.08
CA PRO A 467 -60.89 37.10 -87.18
C PRO A 467 -59.60 36.42 -87.76
N THR A 468 -59.17 35.32 -87.11
CA THR A 468 -58.25 34.22 -87.55
C THR A 468 -56.71 34.39 -87.48
N ALA A 469 -56.03 33.23 -87.35
CA ALA A 469 -54.60 33.02 -87.04
C ALA A 469 -53.87 32.37 -88.28
N PRO A 470 -52.64 31.80 -88.26
CA PRO A 470 -51.85 31.22 -87.13
C PRO A 470 -50.32 31.53 -87.09
N THR A 471 -49.62 30.95 -86.08
CA THR A 471 -48.16 30.64 -86.01
C THR A 471 -47.14 31.77 -86.25
N GLU A 472 -46.08 32.01 -85.47
CA GLU A 472 -45.55 31.48 -84.17
C GLU A 472 -44.47 32.53 -83.69
N VAL A 473 -43.70 32.50 -82.59
CA VAL A 473 -43.26 31.49 -81.60
C VAL A 473 -43.19 32.12 -80.18
N SER A 474 -42.59 31.40 -79.24
CA SER A 474 -42.45 31.63 -77.79
C SER A 474 -41.82 32.96 -77.29
N PRO A 475 -42.00 33.35 -76.01
CA PRO A 475 -42.06 34.78 -75.65
C PRO A 475 -41.23 35.27 -74.43
N ALA A 476 -40.88 36.57 -74.49
CA ALA A 476 -41.06 37.60 -73.46
C ALA A 476 -40.32 37.57 -72.07
N PRO A 477 -40.30 38.70 -71.30
CA PRO A 477 -39.32 38.93 -70.22
C PRO A 477 -39.93 39.21 -68.80
N ALA A 478 -39.09 39.72 -67.89
CA ALA A 478 -39.32 39.91 -66.45
C ALA A 478 -40.37 40.98 -66.03
N PRO A 479 -40.83 40.94 -64.76
CA PRO A 479 -40.46 42.03 -63.83
C PRO A 479 -40.17 41.58 -62.37
N ARG A 480 -40.10 42.55 -61.44
CA ARG A 480 -39.78 42.40 -60.00
C ARG A 480 -41.04 42.18 -59.15
N THR A 481 -40.98 41.38 -58.07
CA THR A 481 -41.30 41.77 -56.66
C THR A 481 -41.19 40.58 -55.67
N THR A 482 -40.97 40.89 -54.39
CA THR A 482 -41.33 40.12 -53.17
C THR A 482 -41.16 38.59 -53.15
N ALA A 483 -40.17 38.11 -52.39
CA ALA A 483 -40.02 36.68 -52.05
C ALA A 483 -40.63 36.36 -50.67
N PRO A 484 -41.57 35.41 -50.55
CA PRO A 484 -41.87 34.69 -49.32
C PRO A 484 -40.74 33.70 -48.96
N GLY A 485 -40.69 33.24 -47.71
CA GLY A 485 -39.68 32.28 -47.25
C GLY A 485 -39.84 30.85 -47.81
N PRO A 486 -38.76 30.05 -47.83
CA PRO A 486 -38.80 28.66 -48.29
C PRO A 486 -39.52 27.73 -47.28
N PRO A 487 -40.12 26.62 -47.74
CA PRO A 487 -40.69 25.58 -46.87
C PRO A 487 -39.59 24.78 -46.13
N PRO A 488 -39.92 24.10 -45.02
CA PRO A 488 -38.97 23.28 -44.26
C PRO A 488 -38.52 22.02 -45.04
N PRO A 489 -37.33 21.48 -44.73
CA PRO A 489 -36.85 20.22 -45.31
C PRO A 489 -37.65 19.01 -44.82
N PRO A 490 -37.68 17.90 -45.58
CA PRO A 490 -38.32 16.65 -45.15
C PRO A 490 -37.57 15.98 -43.99
N PRO A 491 -38.27 15.18 -43.14
CA PRO A 491 -37.63 14.44 -42.06
C PRO A 491 -36.78 13.26 -42.59
N PRO A 492 -35.74 12.83 -41.83
CA PRO A 492 -34.93 11.66 -42.18
C PRO A 492 -35.73 10.34 -42.01
N PRO A 493 -35.30 9.25 -42.68
CA PRO A 493 -35.90 7.93 -42.51
C PRO A 493 -35.62 7.35 -41.11
N PRO A 494 -36.51 6.48 -40.58
CA PRO A 494 -36.32 5.85 -39.28
C PRO A 494 -35.21 4.79 -39.29
N PRO A 495 -34.45 4.62 -38.18
CA PRO A 495 -33.50 3.52 -38.05
C PRO A 495 -34.21 2.16 -37.91
N PRO A 496 -33.56 1.04 -38.30
CA PRO A 496 -34.12 -0.30 -38.14
C PRO A 496 -34.23 -0.69 -36.65
N ALA A 497 -35.34 -1.31 -36.28
CA ALA A 497 -35.60 -1.70 -34.89
C ALA A 497 -34.95 -3.04 -34.53
N LEU A 498 -34.03 -3.03 -33.57
CA LEU A 498 -33.65 -4.21 -32.80
C LEU A 498 -34.51 -4.31 -31.52
N LYS A 499 -34.95 -5.52 -31.19
CA LYS A 499 -35.94 -5.79 -30.13
C LYS A 499 -35.29 -6.28 -28.84
N GLY A 500 -35.47 -5.51 -27.76
CA GLY A 500 -35.23 -5.95 -26.38
C GLY A 500 -33.76 -5.93 -25.94
N TRP A 501 -33.48 -6.05 -24.64
CA TRP A 501 -34.39 -6.31 -23.51
C TRP A 501 -34.50 -5.13 -22.53
N ARG A 502 -35.54 -5.15 -21.68
CA ARG A 502 -35.74 -4.22 -20.54
C ARG A 502 -35.17 -4.87 -19.25
N TRP A 503 -35.15 -4.27 -18.05
CA TRP A 503 -35.76 -3.04 -17.51
C TRP A 503 -35.06 -2.64 -16.19
N SER A 504 -35.27 -1.38 -15.76
CA SER A 504 -35.40 -0.93 -14.35
C SER A 504 -34.11 -0.58 -13.57
N SER A 505 -34.09 0.47 -12.73
CA SER A 505 -35.09 1.54 -12.50
C SER A 505 -34.51 2.74 -11.72
N ALA A 506 -35.36 3.78 -11.58
CA ALA A 506 -35.23 4.99 -10.74
C ALA A 506 -34.39 6.17 -11.28
N ALA A 507 -34.90 7.38 -11.01
CA ALA A 507 -34.31 8.69 -11.32
C ALA A 507 -33.90 9.39 -9.99
N THR A 508 -33.34 10.61 -9.92
CA THR A 508 -33.84 11.90 -10.46
C THR A 508 -32.74 12.97 -10.63
N SER A 509 -33.08 13.98 -11.45
CA SER A 509 -32.60 15.39 -11.56
C SER A 509 -31.69 15.99 -10.44
N SER A 510 -30.83 17.00 -10.66
CA SER A 510 -31.03 18.16 -11.56
C SER A 510 -29.78 19.05 -11.83
N THR A 511 -29.79 19.77 -12.96
CA THR A 511 -29.23 21.14 -13.21
C THR A 511 -27.80 21.58 -12.77
N SER A 512 -26.96 21.83 -13.80
CA SER A 512 -26.37 23.15 -14.15
C SER A 512 -25.08 23.73 -13.51
N SER A 513 -24.23 24.20 -14.44
CA SER A 513 -23.39 25.43 -14.40
C SER A 513 -21.92 25.41 -13.94
N TRP A 514 -21.04 25.43 -14.95
CA TRP A 514 -19.77 26.19 -15.08
C TRP A 514 -19.21 26.99 -13.89
N ARG A 515 -17.94 26.74 -13.53
CA ARG A 515 -16.77 27.52 -14.04
C ARG A 515 -15.42 26.89 -13.69
N LEU A 516 -14.36 27.41 -14.30
CA LEU A 516 -12.97 26.92 -14.23
C LEU A 516 -12.35 27.03 -12.82
N GLY A 517 -11.49 26.06 -12.48
CA GLY A 517 -10.61 26.09 -11.32
C GLY A 517 -9.36 25.24 -11.57
N THR A 518 -8.18 25.86 -11.49
CA THR A 518 -6.85 25.28 -11.77
C THR A 518 -6.55 23.98 -11.02
N CYS A 519 -6.16 22.90 -11.72
CA CYS A 519 -5.54 21.73 -11.10
C CYS A 519 -4.03 21.95 -10.91
N ARG A 520 -3.57 22.02 -9.65
CA ARG A 520 -2.17 21.75 -9.30
C ARG A 520 -1.91 20.24 -9.38
N LEU A 521 -0.65 19.85 -9.58
CA LEU A 521 -0.20 18.49 -9.28
C LEU A 521 -0.54 18.15 -7.82
N ARG A 522 -1.12 16.97 -7.61
CA ARG A 522 -1.17 16.30 -6.30
C ARG A 522 -0.58 14.91 -6.49
N THR A 523 0.52 14.64 -5.80
CA THR A 523 1.10 13.31 -5.68
C THR A 523 0.09 12.35 -5.05
N SER A 524 -0.03 11.15 -5.62
CA SER A 524 -0.79 10.06 -5.01
C SER A 524 -0.01 9.54 -3.80
N ALA A 525 -0.58 9.69 -2.60
CA ALA A 525 -0.04 9.05 -1.41
C ALA A 525 -0.21 7.53 -1.51
N SER A 526 0.81 6.78 -1.11
CA SER A 526 0.80 5.32 -1.08
C SER A 526 -0.24 4.77 -0.10
N SER A 527 -0.98 3.75 -0.54
CA SER A 527 -1.98 3.05 0.29
C SER A 527 -1.35 2.46 1.56
N THR A 528 -1.99 2.68 2.70
CA THR A 528 -1.61 2.05 3.97
C THR A 528 -2.14 0.62 4.04
N THR A 529 -1.24 -0.38 4.00
CA THR A 529 -1.60 -1.78 4.19
C THR A 529 -2.10 -2.04 5.62
N SER A 530 -3.29 -2.62 5.75
CA SER A 530 -3.88 -2.98 7.04
C SER A 530 -3.51 -4.41 7.42
N LEU A 531 -2.54 -4.59 8.31
CA LEU A 531 -2.19 -5.90 8.87
C LEU A 531 -2.29 -5.92 10.41
N LEU A 532 -3.15 -6.81 10.90
CA LEU A 532 -3.13 -7.46 12.22
C LEU A 532 -2.99 -6.54 13.46
N GLU A 533 -4.12 -6.02 13.97
CA GLU A 533 -4.21 -5.63 15.38
C GLU A 533 -4.18 -6.88 16.29
N ALA A 534 -2.98 -7.30 16.70
CA ALA A 534 -2.74 -8.42 17.62
C ALA A 534 -1.79 -8.06 18.78
N GLY A 535 -2.11 -7.01 19.54
CA GLY A 535 -1.84 -7.04 20.98
C GLY A 535 -0.50 -6.56 21.55
N ILE A 536 0.30 -5.71 20.88
CA ILE A 536 1.28 -4.85 21.58
C ILE A 536 1.10 -3.37 21.18
N SER A 537 0.70 -2.53 22.14
CA SER A 537 0.41 -1.11 21.90
C SER A 537 1.62 -0.18 22.11
N TRP A 538 2.50 -0.11 21.12
CA TRP A 538 3.60 0.87 21.10
C TRP A 538 3.10 2.28 20.74
N SER A 539 2.92 3.13 21.75
CA SER A 539 2.54 4.53 21.53
C SER A 539 3.71 5.37 21.00
N ARG A 540 3.56 5.92 19.79
CA ARG A 540 4.32 7.09 19.30
C ARG A 540 3.46 8.37 19.45
N PRO A 541 4.07 9.56 19.49
CA PRO A 541 3.48 10.77 20.10
C PRO A 541 2.34 11.40 19.29
#